data_AF-A0A6V7L3C5-F1
#
_entry.id   AF-A0A6V7L3C5-F1
#
_cell.length_a   1.000
_cell.length_b   1.000
_cell.length_c   1.000
_cell.angle_alpha   90.00
_cell.angle_beta   90.00
_cell.angle_gamma   90.00
#
_symmetry.space_group_name_H-M   'P 1'
#
loop_
_entity.id
_entity.type
_entity.pdbx_description
1 polymer ?
#
loop_
_entity_poly.entity_id
_entity_poly.type
_entity_poly.pdbx_seq_one_letter_code
_entity_poly.pdbx_strand_id
1 'polypeptide(L)' 'DVKCDGAIIVTTPQAVAVDDVLREVTFCRKTGIPIIGIVENMSGFVCPTCS' A
#
# COMPACT_ATOMS: atom_id res chain seq x y z
N ASP A 1 -6.53 22.33 11.42
CA ASP A 1 -6.66 20.87 11.32
C ASP A 1 -6.54 20.42 9.88
N VAL A 2 -5.68 19.46 9.57
CA VAL A 2 -5.63 18.84 8.23
C VAL A 2 -6.65 17.71 8.22
N LYS A 3 -7.71 17.85 7.42
CA LYS A 3 -8.70 16.80 7.20
C LYS A 3 -8.10 15.76 6.25
N CYS A 4 -7.91 14.52 6.72
CA CYS A 4 -7.58 13.37 5.87
C CYS A 4 -8.80 12.47 5.73
N ASP A 5 -9.20 12.16 4.50
CA ASP A 5 -10.32 11.23 4.26
C ASP A 5 -9.88 9.76 4.40
N GLY A 6 -8.57 9.49 4.31
CA GLY A 6 -7.97 8.18 4.54
C GLY A 6 -6.63 8.01 3.83
N ALA A 7 -6.10 6.79 3.85
CA ALA A 7 -4.84 6.40 3.23
C ALA A 7 -5.01 5.19 2.29
N ILE A 8 -4.31 5.22 1.16
CA ILE A 8 -4.06 4.05 0.31
C ILE A 8 -2.59 3.70 0.44
N ILE A 9 -2.30 2.46 0.83
CA ILE A 9 -0.92 1.99 1.00
C ILE A 9 -0.50 1.30 -0.31
N VAL A 10 0.54 1.80 -0.97
CA VAL A 10 1.09 1.19 -2.18
C VAL A 10 2.38 0.45 -1.82
N THR A 11 2.50 -0.80 -2.23
CA THR A 11 3.66 -1.65 -1.96
C THR A 11 4.12 -2.37 -3.23
N THR A 12 5.15 -3.18 -3.12
CA THR A 12 5.66 -4.06 -4.17
C THR A 12 5.86 -5.48 -3.62
N PRO A 13 5.96 -6.53 -4.45
CA PRO A 13 5.87 -7.92 -3.97
C PRO A 13 7.09 -8.38 -3.14
N GLN A 14 8.15 -7.57 -3.08
CA GLN A 14 9.37 -7.91 -2.35
C GLN A 14 9.13 -7.86 -0.84
N ALA A 15 9.64 -8.86 -0.11
CA ALA A 15 9.41 -9.02 1.33
C ALA A 15 9.76 -7.77 2.16
N VAL A 16 10.79 -7.01 1.76
CA VAL A 16 11.19 -5.77 2.46
C VAL A 16 10.07 -4.73 2.44
N ALA A 17 9.35 -4.60 1.33
CA ALA A 17 8.23 -3.66 1.23
C ALA A 17 7.02 -4.11 2.06
N VAL A 18 6.85 -5.43 2.26
CA VAL A 18 5.79 -5.97 3.14
C VAL A 18 6.04 -5.58 4.59
N ASP A 19 7.29 -5.63 5.06
CA ASP A 19 7.66 -5.21 6.42
C ASP A 19 7.33 -3.73 6.66
N ASP A 20 7.53 -2.88 5.64
CA ASP A 20 7.17 -1.46 5.72
C ASP A 20 5.65 -1.26 5.75
N VAL A 21 4.87 -2.00 4.95
CA VAL A 21 3.40 -1.97 4.98
C VAL A 21 2.86 -2.27 6.38
N LEU A 22 3.43 -3.23 7.11
CA LEU A 22 2.99 -3.55 8.47
C LEU A 22 3.20 -2.39 9.45
N ARG A 23 4.30 -1.63 9.27
CA ARG A 23 4.56 -0.42 10.05
C ARG A 23 3.57 0.68 9.70
N GLU A 24 3.26 0.88 8.41
CA GLU A 24 2.29 1.88 7.94
C GLU A 24 0.86 1.58 8.40
N VAL A 25 0.44 0.30 8.38
CA VAL A 25 -0.85 -0.12 8.95
C VAL A 25 -0.92 0.21 10.44
N THR A 26 0.18 -0.02 11.17
CA THR A 26 0.27 0.31 12.60
C THR A 26 0.22 1.83 12.81
N PHE A 27 0.90 2.61 11.97
CA PHE A 27 0.88 4.06 11.99
C PHE A 27 -0.54 4.61 11.78
N CYS A 28 -1.23 4.19 10.71
CA CYS A 28 -2.59 4.64 10.40
C CYS A 28 -3.56 4.33 11.55
N ARG A 29 -3.44 3.15 12.18
CA ARG A 29 -4.23 2.81 13.38
C ARG A 29 -3.94 3.72 14.56
N LYS A 30 -2.67 4.07 14.80
CA LYS A 30 -2.26 4.95 15.91
C LYS A 30 -2.69 6.40 15.71
N THR A 31 -2.70 6.88 14.47
CA THR A 31 -3.06 8.27 14.13
C THR A 31 -4.55 8.44 13.82
N GLY A 32 -5.31 7.35 13.78
CA GLY A 32 -6.74 7.40 13.48
C GLY A 32 -7.05 7.65 12.00
N ILE A 33 -6.08 7.44 11.11
CA ILE A 33 -6.27 7.59 9.65
C ILE A 33 -6.97 6.33 9.12
N PRO A 34 -8.16 6.45 8.49
CA PRO A 34 -8.82 5.32 7.86
C PRO A 34 -7.98 4.73 6.72
N ILE A 35 -7.76 3.42 6.71
CA ILE A 35 -7.12 2.74 5.57
C ILE A 35 -8.21 2.40 4.56
N ILE A 36 -8.13 3.01 3.38
CA ILE A 36 -9.07 2.79 2.27
C ILE A 36 -8.74 1.46 1.57
N GLY A 37 -7.45 1.16 1.43
CA GLY A 37 -7.01 -0.08 0.80
C GLY A 37 -5.49 -0.19 0.67
N ILE A 38 -5.04 -1.35 0.18
CA ILE A 38 -3.64 -1.65 -0.11
C ILE A 38 -3.54 -2.06 -1.58
N VAL A 39 -2.55 -1.52 -2.29
CA VAL A 39 -2.27 -1.81 -3.70
C VAL A 39 -0.87 -2.40 -3.82
N GLU A 40 -0.77 -3.63 -4.33
CA GLU A 40 0.51 -4.23 -4.69
C GLU A 40 0.86 -3.84 -6.14
N ASN A 41 1.78 -2.90 -6.30
CA ASN A 41 2.33 -2.46 -7.58
C ASN A 41 3.47 -3.38 -8.04
N MET A 42 3.83 -3.35 -9.33
CA MET A 42 4.88 -4.20 -9.92
C MET A 42 4.64 -5.71 -9.68
N SER A 43 3.36 -6.08 -9.50
CA SER A 43 2.90 -7.44 -9.27
C SER A 43 2.63 -8.14 -10.61
N GLY A 44 3.68 -8.79 -11.12
CA GLY A 44 3.63 -9.50 -12.39
C GLY A 44 4.06 -8.66 -13.60
N PHE A 45 3.97 -9.28 -14.77
CA PHE A 45 4.43 -8.71 -16.03
C PHE A 45 3.42 -9.03 -17.12
N VAL A 46 2.92 -7.99 -17.79
CA VAL A 46 2.09 -8.14 -19.00
C VAL A 46 3.03 -8.10 -20.20
N CYS A 47 3.12 -9.22 -20.93
CA CYS A 47 3.90 -9.29 -22.16
C CYS A 47 3.32 -8.30 -23.20
N PRO A 48 4.10 -7.33 -23.71
CA PRO A 48 3.59 -6.33 -24.64
C PRO A 48 3.30 -6.88 -26.05
N THR A 49 3.64 -8.14 -26.33
CA THR A 49 3.55 -8.76 -27.66
C THR A 49 2.81 -10.11 -27.67
N CYS A 50 2.24 -10.53 -26.55
CA CYS A 50 1.55 -11.81 -26.41
C CYS A 50 0.04 -11.58 -26.27
N SER A 51 -0.78 -12.56 -26.66
CA SER A 51 -2.23 -12.59 -26.46
C SER A 51 -2.69 -14.00 -26.18
#